data_AF-A0A3D2C2X6-F1
#
_entry.id   AF-A0A3D2C2X6-F1
#
_cell.length_a   1.000
_cell.length_b   1.000
_cell.length_c   1.000
_cell.angle_alpha   90.00
_cell.angle_beta   90.00
_cell.angle_gamma   90.00
#
_symmetry.space_group_name_H-M   'P 1'
#
loop_
_entity.id
_entity.type
_entity.pdbx_description
1 polymer ?
#
loop_
_entity_poly.entity_id
_entity_poly.type
_entity_poly.pdbx_seq_one_letter_code
_entity_poly.pdbx_strand_id
1 'polypeptide(L)'
;MPSSTQVAWISRRTRRVPSGKVIEVVRVTDLRAWIRENGADETRLIQGLGMAPRSGGFASRFDYKVTVFDVQADWLCRPIAEGTDGADSYGVAVCGESDAKPLGHHKPGYTGCGYTLDTAASNRGLDVFRIRWSEASAWGFCVMPLDRFITGA
;
A
#
# COMPACT_ATOMS: atom_id res chain seq x y z
N MET A 1 -14.16 -2.81 -20.82
CA MET A 1 -12.90 -2.06 -21.01
C MET A 1 -11.99 -2.43 -19.85
N PRO A 2 -10.71 -2.80 -20.06
CA PRO A 2 -9.79 -2.92 -18.94
C PRO A 2 -9.57 -1.50 -18.39
N SER A 3 -10.04 -1.23 -17.17
CA SER A 3 -9.77 0.02 -16.47
C SER A 3 -8.39 -0.10 -15.82
N SER A 4 -7.35 0.43 -16.46
CA SER A 4 -6.06 0.59 -15.81
C SER A 4 -6.21 1.51 -14.59
N THR A 5 -5.59 1.15 -13.47
CA THR A 5 -5.61 1.95 -12.24
C THR A 5 -4.20 2.24 -11.77
N GLN A 6 -4.02 3.44 -11.20
CA GLN A 6 -2.74 3.85 -10.64
C GLN A 6 -2.63 3.46 -9.17
N VAL A 7 -1.61 2.67 -8.88
CA VAL A 7 -1.31 2.22 -7.52
C VAL A 7 0.10 2.63 -7.10
N ALA A 8 0.26 2.94 -5.83
CA ALA A 8 1.51 3.30 -5.22
C ALA A 8 1.95 2.23 -4.22
N TRP A 9 3.22 1.82 -4.34
CA TRP A 9 3.92 1.06 -3.32
C TRP A 9 4.87 1.96 -2.54
N ILE A 10 4.66 2.05 -1.24
CA ILE A 10 5.53 2.78 -0.32
C ILE A 10 6.52 1.81 0.29
N SER A 11 7.82 2.10 0.15
CA SER A 11 8.86 1.25 0.71
C SER A 11 10.11 2.04 1.06
N ARG A 12 10.98 1.45 1.88
CA ARG A 12 12.28 2.06 2.20
C ARG A 12 13.10 2.21 0.91
N ARG A 13 13.89 3.28 0.80
CA ARG A 13 14.72 3.53 -0.40
C ARG A 13 15.63 2.36 -0.75
N THR A 14 16.21 1.71 0.27
CA THR A 14 17.11 0.56 0.14
C THR A 14 16.41 -0.75 -0.22
N ARG A 15 15.07 -0.80 -0.18
CA ARG A 15 14.32 -2.03 -0.43
C ARG A 15 14.44 -2.46 -1.90
N ARG A 16 14.80 -3.73 -2.10
CA ARG A 16 14.74 -4.47 -3.36
C ARG A 16 13.68 -5.56 -3.26
N VAL A 17 13.04 -5.89 -4.37
CA VAL A 17 11.95 -6.89 -4.42
C VAL A 17 12.28 -7.94 -5.48
N PRO A 18 12.37 -9.22 -5.10
CA PRO A 18 12.41 -10.33 -6.06
C PRO A 18 11.13 -10.41 -6.89
N SER A 19 11.22 -10.87 -8.14
CA SER A 19 10.08 -10.89 -9.08
C SER A 19 8.81 -11.58 -8.57
N GLY A 20 8.96 -12.68 -7.82
CA GLY A 20 7.83 -13.45 -7.29
C GLY A 20 7.22 -12.92 -5.98
N LYS A 21 7.73 -11.81 -5.42
CA LYS A 21 7.20 -11.28 -4.16
C LYS A 21 5.95 -10.43 -4.40
N VAL A 22 4.97 -10.63 -3.52
CA VAL A 22 3.80 -9.76 -3.40
C VAL A 22 4.18 -8.49 -2.65
N ILE A 23 3.68 -7.37 -3.15
CA ILE A 23 3.78 -6.05 -2.53
C ILE A 23 2.39 -5.56 -2.16
N GLU A 24 2.31 -4.73 -1.11
CA GLU A 24 1.09 -4.06 -0.70
C GLU A 24 1.07 -2.66 -1.30
N VAL A 25 -0.02 -2.31 -1.96
CA VAL A 25 -0.19 -1.07 -2.70
C VAL A 25 -1.49 -0.38 -2.32
N VAL A 26 -1.52 0.94 -2.47
CA VAL A 26 -2.71 1.78 -2.29
C VAL A 26 -3.00 2.51 -3.59
N ARG A 27 -4.23 2.95 -3.83
CA ARG A 27 -4.51 3.78 -5.02
C ARG A 27 -3.81 5.13 -4.87
N VAL A 28 -3.24 5.64 -5.96
CA VAL A 28 -2.56 6.94 -5.97
C VAL A 28 -3.53 8.08 -5.62
N THR A 29 -4.78 7.98 -6.09
CA THR A 29 -5.85 8.95 -5.80
C THR A 29 -6.11 9.08 -4.31
N ASP A 30 -6.25 7.93 -3.64
CA ASP A 30 -6.60 7.84 -2.22
C ASP A 30 -5.40 8.28 -1.36
N LEU A 31 -4.19 7.88 -1.77
CA LEU A 31 -2.95 8.33 -1.12
C LEU A 31 -2.80 9.85 -1.17
N ARG A 32 -3.04 10.48 -2.33
CA ARG A 32 -2.98 11.94 -2.48
C ARG A 32 -4.07 12.65 -1.68
N ALA A 33 -5.30 12.13 -1.69
CA ALA A 33 -6.39 12.67 -0.88
C ALA A 33 -6.04 12.63 0.61
N TRP A 34 -5.54 11.50 1.08
CA TRP A 34 -5.12 11.32 2.46
C TRP A 34 -4.01 12.31 2.87
N ILE A 35 -3.01 12.54 2.01
CA ILE A 35 -1.93 13.52 2.27
C ILE A 35 -2.49 14.94 2.38
N ARG A 36 -3.41 15.35 1.50
CA ARG A 36 -4.03 16.69 1.57
C ARG A 36 -4.83 16.90 2.86
N GLU A 37 -5.52 15.87 3.32
CA GLU A 37 -6.36 15.92 4.52
C GLU A 37 -5.55 15.88 5.82
N ASN A 38 -4.40 15.19 5.82
CA ASN A 38 -3.62 14.93 7.04
C ASN A 38 -2.28 15.70 7.11
N GLY A 39 -1.93 16.43 6.04
CA GLY A 39 -0.73 17.23 5.96
C GLY A 39 0.48 16.51 5.33
N ALA A 40 1.45 17.32 4.93
CA ALA A 40 2.64 16.91 4.20
C ALA A 40 3.79 16.42 5.11
N ASP A 41 3.50 15.48 6.03
CA ASP A 41 4.48 14.91 6.95
C ASP A 41 4.73 13.41 6.67
N GLU A 42 5.99 13.04 6.45
CA GLU A 42 6.37 11.67 6.10
C GLU A 42 6.08 10.69 7.25
N THR A 43 6.37 11.07 8.49
CA THR A 43 6.12 10.18 9.65
C THR A 43 4.63 9.90 9.79
N ARG A 44 3.82 10.94 9.67
CA ARG A 44 2.36 10.88 9.74
C ARG A 44 1.81 9.97 8.65
N LEU A 45 2.33 10.07 7.43
CA LEU A 45 1.92 9.19 6.32
C LEU A 45 2.27 7.72 6.58
N ILE A 46 3.48 7.44 7.05
CA ILE A 46 3.89 6.06 7.39
C ILE A 46 3.01 5.49 8.53
N GLN A 47 2.52 6.31 9.45
CA GLN A 47 1.54 5.92 10.47
C GLN A 47 0.14 5.66 9.90
N GLY A 48 -0.34 6.51 8.98
CA GLY A 48 -1.61 6.32 8.26
C GLY A 48 -1.66 5.05 7.43
N LEU A 49 -0.52 4.69 6.83
CA LEU A 49 -0.29 3.44 6.13
C LEU A 49 -0.10 2.23 7.06
N GLY A 50 -0.15 2.41 8.38
CA GLY A 50 0.00 1.32 9.33
C GLY A 50 1.41 0.71 9.39
N MET A 51 2.40 1.38 8.81
CA MET A 51 3.78 0.89 8.70
C MET A 51 4.65 1.27 9.91
N ALA A 52 4.23 2.28 10.66
CA ALA A 52 4.85 2.72 11.91
C ALA A 52 3.84 2.63 13.07
N PRO A 53 4.28 2.40 14.31
CA PRO A 53 3.42 2.55 15.49
C PRO A 53 3.10 4.03 15.76
N ARG A 54 2.16 4.28 16.69
CA ARG A 54 1.76 5.63 17.15
C ARG A 54 2.94 6.51 17.56
N SER A 55 4.00 5.93 18.13
CA SER A 55 5.21 6.65 18.56
C SER A 55 6.20 6.93 17.41
N GLY A 56 5.88 6.56 16.17
CA GLY A 56 6.77 6.59 14.99
C GLY A 56 7.76 5.43 14.99
N GLY A 57 8.35 5.14 16.15
CA GLY A 57 9.26 4.01 16.35
C GLY A 57 10.49 4.07 15.43
N PHE A 58 11.09 2.90 15.16
CA PHE A 58 12.24 2.81 14.25
C PHE A 58 11.84 3.01 12.78
N ALA A 59 10.57 2.75 12.44
CA ALA A 59 10.06 2.87 11.08
C ALA A 59 10.10 4.32 10.57
N SER A 60 9.79 5.31 11.41
CA SER A 60 9.81 6.73 11.03
C SER A 60 11.20 7.33 10.81
N ARG A 61 12.28 6.56 11.06
CA ARG A 61 13.67 7.02 10.89
C ARG A 61 14.27 6.66 9.53
N PHE A 62 13.54 5.93 8.69
CA PHE A 62 14.03 5.52 7.39
C PHE A 62 13.61 6.49 6.31
N ASP A 63 14.45 6.62 5.30
CA ASP A 63 14.04 7.27 4.06
C ASP A 63 13.14 6.34 3.24
N TYR A 64 11.98 6.84 2.83
CA TYR A 64 11.07 6.11 1.96
C TYR A 64 11.10 6.62 0.51
N LYS A 65 10.58 5.77 -0.37
CA LYS A 65 10.25 6.04 -1.76
C LYS A 65 8.82 5.61 -2.04
N VAL A 66 8.21 6.26 -3.02
CA VAL A 66 6.99 5.81 -3.68
C VAL A 66 7.37 5.24 -5.04
N THR A 67 6.84 4.06 -5.34
CA THR A 67 6.85 3.49 -6.70
C THR A 67 5.42 3.47 -7.21
N VAL A 68 5.15 4.17 -8.31
CA VAL A 68 3.82 4.24 -8.94
C VAL A 68 3.80 3.29 -10.15
N PHE A 69 2.73 2.52 -10.23
CA PHE A 69 2.46 1.57 -11.31
C PHE A 69 1.10 1.87 -11.92
N ASP A 70 1.00 1.68 -13.24
CA ASP A 70 -0.28 1.47 -13.91
C ASP A 70 -0.52 -0.05 -13.99
N VAL A 71 -1.65 -0.52 -13.47
CA VAL A 71 -1.97 -1.96 -13.41
C VAL A 71 -3.40 -2.23 -13.85
N GLN A 72 -3.68 -3.47 -14.26
CA GLN A 72 -5.07 -3.89 -14.45
C GLN A 72 -5.74 -4.17 -13.10
N ALA A 73 -7.03 -3.85 -13.00
CA ALA A 73 -7.78 -4.03 -11.76
C ALA A 73 -7.88 -5.52 -11.34
N ASP A 74 -7.94 -6.43 -12.31
CA ASP A 74 -7.99 -7.89 -12.09
C ASP A 74 -6.66 -8.51 -11.65
N TRP A 75 -5.55 -7.75 -11.69
CA TRP A 75 -4.27 -8.15 -11.09
C TRP A 75 -4.18 -7.83 -9.60
N LEU A 76 -5.10 -7.01 -9.09
CA LEU A 76 -5.15 -6.63 -7.70
C LEU A 76 -6.01 -7.62 -6.91
N CYS A 77 -5.56 -7.90 -5.69
CA CYS A 77 -6.39 -8.58 -4.70
C CYS A 77 -6.45 -7.81 -3.38
N ARG A 78 -7.52 -8.00 -2.59
CA ARG A 78 -7.65 -7.44 -1.23
C ARG A 78 -7.23 -8.44 -0.18
N PRO A 79 -6.32 -8.08 0.75
CA PRO A 79 -5.93 -8.96 1.85
C PRO A 79 -7.01 -9.00 2.92
N ILE A 80 -7.99 -9.89 2.74
CA ILE A 80 -9.06 -10.17 3.71
C ILE A 80 -8.78 -11.53 4.36
N ALA A 81 -8.50 -11.55 5.66
CA ALA A 81 -8.00 -12.73 6.36
C ALA A 81 -9.02 -13.89 6.40
N GLU A 82 -10.30 -13.55 6.53
CA GLU A 82 -11.42 -14.50 6.60
C GLU A 82 -12.26 -14.49 5.32
N GLY A 83 -11.72 -13.93 4.24
CA GLY A 83 -12.41 -13.87 2.95
C GLY A 83 -12.27 -15.16 2.14
N THR A 84 -13.22 -15.39 1.24
CA THR A 84 -13.15 -16.51 0.29
C THR A 84 -12.22 -16.13 -0.87
N ASP A 85 -11.22 -16.98 -1.16
CA ASP A 85 -10.27 -16.77 -2.25
C ASP A 85 -10.98 -16.52 -3.59
N GLY A 86 -10.56 -15.47 -4.31
CA GLY A 86 -11.14 -15.08 -5.58
C GLY A 86 -12.54 -14.45 -5.53
N ALA A 87 -13.18 -14.37 -4.36
CA ALA A 87 -14.47 -13.69 -4.23
C ALA A 87 -14.32 -12.19 -4.52
N ASP A 88 -15.30 -11.60 -5.19
CA ASP A 88 -15.30 -10.15 -5.42
C ASP A 88 -15.52 -9.39 -4.11
N SER A 89 -14.69 -8.38 -3.87
CA SER A 89 -14.82 -7.44 -2.76
C SER A 89 -14.59 -6.02 -3.26
N TYR A 90 -15.70 -5.35 -3.59
CA TYR A 90 -15.71 -3.99 -4.13
C TYR A 90 -14.96 -3.86 -5.47
N GLY A 91 -15.17 -4.82 -6.39
CA GLY A 91 -14.64 -4.78 -7.75
C GLY A 91 -13.20 -5.27 -7.91
N VAL A 92 -12.67 -5.97 -6.90
CA VAL A 92 -11.37 -6.65 -6.93
C VAL A 92 -11.48 -7.97 -6.16
N ALA A 93 -10.69 -8.97 -6.55
CA ALA A 93 -10.71 -10.28 -5.91
C ALA A 93 -10.18 -10.22 -4.47
N VAL A 94 -10.64 -11.10 -3.59
CA VAL A 94 -9.98 -11.38 -2.32
C VAL A 94 -8.70 -12.18 -2.57
N CYS A 95 -7.61 -11.83 -1.89
CA CYS A 95 -6.34 -12.55 -2.02
C CYS A 95 -6.45 -13.99 -1.50
N GLY A 96 -5.77 -14.92 -2.16
CA GLY A 96 -5.60 -16.27 -1.65
C GLY A 96 -4.87 -16.31 -0.30
N GLU A 97 -5.05 -17.40 0.45
CA GLU A 97 -4.68 -17.50 1.87
C GLU A 97 -3.23 -17.08 2.19
N SER A 98 -2.28 -17.46 1.33
CA SER A 98 -0.86 -17.09 1.50
C SER A 98 -0.61 -15.59 1.33
N ASP A 99 -1.33 -14.96 0.42
CA ASP A 99 -1.24 -13.56 0.04
C ASP A 99 -2.24 -12.68 0.82
N ALA A 100 -3.04 -13.25 1.73
CA ALA A 100 -3.86 -12.49 2.69
C ALA A 100 -3.08 -12.16 3.97
N LYS A 101 -2.11 -12.98 4.39
CA LYS A 101 -1.36 -12.87 5.66
C LYS A 101 -0.63 -11.53 5.84
N PRO A 102 -0.41 -11.03 7.07
CA PRO A 102 0.29 -9.76 7.28
C PRO A 102 1.70 -9.76 6.67
N LEU A 103 2.03 -8.74 5.88
CA LEU A 103 3.40 -8.50 5.43
C LEU A 103 4.21 -7.89 6.57
N GLY A 104 5.47 -8.32 6.75
CA GLY A 104 6.28 -7.98 7.92
C GLY A 104 6.39 -6.48 8.25
N HIS A 105 6.42 -5.61 7.24
CA HIS A 105 6.54 -4.14 7.43
C HIS A 105 5.22 -3.42 7.73
N HIS A 106 4.08 -4.10 7.55
CA HIS A 106 2.73 -3.55 7.78
C HIS A 106 2.05 -4.17 9.00
N LYS A 107 2.79 -5.01 9.76
CA LYS A 107 2.28 -5.70 10.94
C LYS A 107 1.59 -4.78 11.97
N PRO A 108 2.03 -3.54 12.22
CA PRO A 108 1.36 -2.65 13.19
C PRO A 108 -0.07 -2.24 12.79
N GLY A 109 -0.32 -2.02 11.50
CA GLY A 109 -1.63 -1.56 11.01
C GLY A 109 -2.35 -2.53 10.08
N TYR A 110 -1.91 -3.79 10.01
CA TYR A 110 -2.63 -4.83 9.30
C TYR A 110 -3.93 -5.19 10.04
N THR A 111 -5.06 -5.09 9.33
CA THR A 111 -6.39 -5.39 9.89
C THR A 111 -6.96 -6.72 9.42
N GLY A 112 -6.48 -7.25 8.29
CA GLY A 112 -7.11 -8.39 7.62
C GLY A 112 -8.48 -8.07 7.02
N CYS A 113 -8.81 -6.80 6.83
CA CYS A 113 -10.09 -6.35 6.28
C CYS A 113 -9.93 -5.57 4.96
N GLY A 114 -8.76 -5.63 4.32
CA GLY A 114 -8.49 -4.90 3.08
C GLY A 114 -8.29 -3.38 3.24
N TYR A 115 -7.92 -2.92 4.44
CA TYR A 115 -7.51 -1.54 4.73
C TYR A 115 -6.46 -1.49 5.84
N THR A 116 -5.69 -0.40 5.95
CA THR A 116 -4.72 -0.18 7.04
C THR A 116 -5.40 0.46 8.25
N LEU A 117 -4.91 0.17 9.45
CA LEU A 117 -5.18 0.99 10.64
C LEU A 117 -4.23 2.19 10.62
N ASP A 118 -4.78 3.40 10.72
CA ASP A 118 -4.00 4.58 11.05
C ASP A 118 -3.57 4.46 12.52
N THR A 119 -2.29 4.17 12.75
CA THR A 119 -1.80 3.91 14.11
C THR A 119 -1.70 5.18 14.95
N ALA A 120 -1.69 6.36 14.33
CA ALA A 120 -1.64 7.64 15.03
C ALA A 120 -3.04 8.12 15.44
N ALA A 121 -4.06 7.88 14.61
CA ALA A 121 -5.45 8.29 14.91
C ALA A 121 -6.32 7.16 15.48
N SER A 122 -5.84 5.91 15.43
CA SER A 122 -6.60 4.71 15.83
C SER A 122 -7.93 4.55 15.08
N ASN A 123 -7.98 4.96 13.82
CA ASN A 123 -9.13 4.85 12.94
C ASN A 123 -8.77 4.15 11.62
N ARG A 124 -9.78 3.93 10.76
CA ARG A 124 -9.57 3.37 9.42
C ARG A 124 -8.63 4.27 8.61
N GLY A 125 -7.55 3.69 8.10
CA GLY A 125 -6.60 4.31 7.18
C GLY A 125 -6.98 4.06 5.72
N LEU A 126 -5.99 3.72 4.91
CA LEU A 126 -6.13 3.57 3.46
C LEU A 126 -6.58 2.16 3.06
N ASP A 127 -7.37 2.06 2.00
CA ASP A 127 -7.66 0.78 1.36
C ASP A 127 -6.38 0.19 0.76
N VAL A 128 -6.11 -1.07 1.07
CA VAL A 128 -4.91 -1.77 0.59
C VAL A 128 -5.25 -2.89 -0.37
N PHE A 129 -4.38 -3.02 -1.36
CA PHE A 129 -4.42 -4.05 -2.37
C PHE A 129 -3.07 -4.76 -2.40
N ARG A 130 -3.02 -5.92 -3.04
CA ARG A 130 -1.81 -6.69 -3.25
C ARG A 130 -1.70 -7.13 -4.68
N ILE A 131 -0.45 -7.23 -5.13
CA ILE A 131 -0.09 -7.59 -6.50
C ILE A 131 1.29 -8.24 -6.49
N ARG A 132 1.57 -9.16 -7.42
CA ARG A 132 2.93 -9.69 -7.58
C ARG A 132 3.80 -8.63 -8.25
N TRP A 133 5.06 -8.52 -7.84
CA TRP A 133 6.00 -7.57 -8.45
C TRP A 133 6.10 -7.73 -9.97
N SER A 134 6.09 -8.98 -10.47
CA SER A 134 6.11 -9.28 -11.90
C SER A 134 4.94 -8.67 -12.68
N GLU A 135 3.76 -8.58 -12.07
CA GLU A 135 2.56 -8.00 -12.68
C GLU A 135 2.60 -6.48 -12.57
N ALA A 136 2.90 -5.95 -11.38
CA ALA A 136 2.99 -4.51 -11.15
C ALA A 136 4.01 -3.84 -12.08
N SER A 137 5.17 -4.48 -12.31
CA SER A 137 6.24 -3.93 -13.13
C SER A 137 6.07 -4.20 -14.64
N ALA A 138 5.02 -4.91 -15.07
CA ALA A 138 4.86 -5.36 -16.46
C ALA A 138 4.81 -4.21 -17.47
N TRP A 139 4.28 -3.06 -17.09
CA TRP A 139 4.15 -1.87 -17.95
C TRP A 139 5.15 -0.76 -17.64
N GLY A 140 6.13 -1.05 -16.77
CA GLY A 140 7.04 -0.05 -16.23
C GLY A 140 6.49 0.63 -14.97
N PHE A 141 7.29 1.52 -14.39
CA PHE A 141 6.95 2.20 -13.14
C PHE A 141 7.77 3.47 -12.96
N CYS A 142 7.25 4.38 -12.13
CA CYS A 142 7.93 5.62 -11.74
C CYS A 142 8.37 5.52 -10.27
N VAL A 143 9.62 5.82 -9.97
CA VAL A 143 10.14 5.87 -8.59
C VAL A 143 10.52 7.29 -8.22
N MET A 144 10.11 7.74 -7.04
CA MET A 144 10.57 9.02 -6.49
C MET A 144 10.72 8.98 -4.97
N PRO A 145 11.54 9.89 -4.41
CA PRO A 145 11.59 10.13 -2.96
C PRO A 145 10.20 10.43 -2.40
N LEU A 146 9.86 9.89 -1.22
CA LEU A 146 8.53 10.07 -0.63
C LEU A 146 8.23 11.53 -0.31
N ASP A 147 9.20 12.27 0.21
CA ASP A 147 9.14 13.72 0.45
C ASP A 147 8.78 14.52 -0.81
N ARG A 148 9.30 14.11 -1.97
CA ARG A 148 8.98 14.73 -3.27
C ARG A 148 7.58 14.40 -3.75
N PHE A 149 7.09 13.20 -3.46
CA PHE A 149 5.70 12.84 -3.77
C PHE A 149 4.71 13.62 -2.90
N ILE A 150 4.98 13.71 -1.60
CA ILE A 150 4.14 14.41 -0.63
C ILE A 150 4.02 15.91 -0.96
N THR A 151 5.14 16.56 -1.29
CA THR A 151 5.16 18.00 -1.61
C THR A 151 4.42 18.35 -2.92
N GLY A 152 4.21 17.38 -3.81
CA GLY A 152 3.44 17.54 -5.04
C GLY A 152 2.03 16.96 -5.00
N ALA A 153 1.49 16.64 -3.81
CA ALA A 153 0.21 15.94 -3.60
C ALA A 153 -1.01 16.86 -3.46
#